data_AF-A0A7W1JGN2-F1
#
_entry.id   AF-A0A7W1JGN2-F1
#
_cell.length_a   1.000
_cell.length_b   1.000
_cell.length_c   1.000
_cell.angle_alpha   90.00
_cell.angle_beta   90.00
_cell.angle_gamma   90.00
#
_symmetry.space_group_name_H-M   'P 1'
#
loop_
_entity.id
_entity.type
_entity.pdbx_description
1 polymer ?
#
loop_
_entity_poly.entity_id
_entity_poly.type
_entity_poly.pdbx_seq_one_letter_code
_entity_poly.pdbx_strand_id
1 'polypeptide(L)'
;MAHTNVFTEEGMTRLRNFKRRTAGYVAAWLMCGVVVAVALFWVQMKYGLQPLERTYLKQYARCSLRASVSKRSQSTYILLVRSITHPATKKDTFVRLTDAEVEPVLDARGKIVRDPKLGLKFMLKPGIAHKYFYWQMGRTRDAEMYPWMRTSIYDGKSFGGLCAPMLMVGGVIFFSGLGVTIIRDRRANKQYEQGRAIRGTRELAPQQYEREQDAATGLGIVVYNSKERAA
;
A
#
# COMPACT_ATOMS: atom_id res chain seq x y z
N MET A 1 -20.50 38.06 19.41
CA MET A 1 -20.10 36.64 19.31
C MET A 1 -21.30 35.90 18.72
N ALA A 2 -21.24 35.48 17.46
CA ALA A 2 -22.36 34.79 16.82
C ALA A 2 -22.47 33.37 17.38
N HIS A 3 -23.60 33.05 18.00
CA HIS A 3 -23.89 31.71 18.48
C HIS A 3 -23.85 30.72 17.31
N THR A 4 -22.87 29.82 17.33
CA THR A 4 -22.75 28.66 16.43
C THR A 4 -23.82 27.62 16.77
N ASN A 5 -25.09 27.95 16.57
CA ASN A 5 -26.16 26.96 16.66
C ASN A 5 -26.17 26.14 15.37
N VAL A 6 -25.80 24.87 15.48
CA VAL A 6 -25.82 23.88 14.38
C VAL A 6 -27.23 23.69 13.79
N PHE A 7 -28.26 24.16 14.50
CA PHE A 7 -29.68 24.08 14.15
C PHE A 7 -30.20 25.23 13.28
N THR A 8 -29.38 26.23 12.92
CA THR A 8 -29.77 27.22 11.91
C THR A 8 -29.54 26.68 10.50
N GLU A 9 -30.31 27.16 9.51
CA GLU A 9 -30.20 26.73 8.11
C GLU A 9 -28.79 26.98 7.53
N GLU A 10 -28.13 28.05 7.98
CA GLU A 10 -26.73 28.36 7.70
C GLU A 10 -25.75 27.36 8.35
N GLY A 11 -26.05 26.88 9.56
CA GLY A 11 -25.28 25.83 10.24
C GLY A 11 -25.35 24.49 9.50
N MET A 12 -26.54 24.11 9.03
CA MET A 12 -26.76 22.88 8.27
C MET A 12 -26.06 22.89 6.91
N THR A 13 -26.09 24.01 6.19
CA THR A 13 -25.41 24.15 4.90
C THR A 13 -23.89 24.12 5.05
N ARG A 14 -23.33 24.81 6.06
CA ARG A 14 -21.89 24.71 6.40
C ARG A 14 -21.48 23.29 6.75
N LEU A 15 -22.27 22.59 7.56
CA LEU A 15 -22.01 21.20 7.95
C LEU A 15 -22.03 20.26 6.73
N ARG A 16 -23.00 20.42 5.83
CA ARG A 16 -23.10 19.62 4.59
C ARG A 16 -21.87 19.82 3.70
N ASN A 17 -21.43 21.06 3.53
CA ASN A 17 -20.25 21.39 2.74
C ASN A 17 -18.95 20.89 3.40
N PHE A 18 -18.86 20.93 4.73
CA PHE A 18 -17.74 20.36 5.47
C PHE A 18 -17.68 18.83 5.35
N LYS A 19 -18.82 18.14 5.49
CA LYS A 19 -18.91 16.69 5.30
C LYS A 19 -18.48 16.28 3.89
N ARG A 20 -18.96 16.99 2.85
CA ARG A 20 -18.58 16.71 1.45
C ARG A 20 -17.08 16.91 1.21
N ARG A 21 -16.49 17.99 1.72
CA ARG A 21 -15.03 18.25 1.64
C ARG A 21 -14.23 17.17 2.36
N THR A 22 -14.62 16.84 3.59
CA THR A 22 -13.97 15.81 4.41
C THR A 22 -14.04 14.45 3.73
N ALA A 23 -15.19 14.07 3.18
CA ALA A 23 -15.32 12.83 2.40
C ALA A 23 -14.38 12.82 1.17
N GLY A 24 -14.23 13.96 0.49
CA GLY A 24 -13.26 14.12 -0.59
C GLY A 24 -11.81 13.93 -0.13
N TYR A 25 -11.41 14.51 1.01
CA TYR A 25 -10.08 14.32 1.58
C TYR A 25 -9.83 12.87 1.99
N VAL A 26 -10.80 12.23 2.65
CA VAL A 26 -10.72 10.82 3.02
C VAL A 26 -10.54 9.96 1.77
N ALA A 27 -11.34 10.18 0.72
CA ALA A 27 -11.21 9.42 -0.52
C ALA A 27 -9.84 9.63 -1.19
N ALA A 28 -9.37 10.88 -1.29
CA ALA A 28 -8.08 11.20 -1.90
C ALA A 28 -6.90 10.55 -1.15
N TRP A 29 -6.87 10.67 0.18
CA TRP A 29 -5.79 10.10 0.98
C TRP A 29 -5.89 8.57 1.08
N LEU A 30 -7.09 8.00 1.05
CA LEU A 30 -7.27 6.55 1.00
C LEU A 30 -6.69 5.99 -0.29
N MET A 31 -7.01 6.61 -1.44
CA MET A 31 -6.43 6.24 -2.72
C MET A 31 -4.90 6.37 -2.70
N CYS A 32 -4.36 7.47 -2.17
CA CYS A 32 -2.92 7.67 -2.05
C CYS A 32 -2.25 6.56 -1.20
N GLY A 33 -2.81 6.28 -0.02
CA GLY A 33 -2.31 5.22 0.87
C GLY A 33 -2.36 3.84 0.22
N VAL A 34 -3.45 3.51 -0.49
CA VAL A 34 -3.59 2.24 -1.22
C VAL A 34 -2.56 2.14 -2.35
N VAL A 35 -2.38 3.19 -3.15
CA VAL A 35 -1.39 3.20 -4.25
C VAL A 35 0.01 2.96 -3.71
N VAL A 36 0.38 3.63 -2.60
CA VAL A 36 1.70 3.43 -2.00
C VAL A 36 1.84 2.03 -1.41
N ALA A 37 0.84 1.51 -0.71
CA ALA A 37 0.87 0.15 -0.17
C ALA A 37 1.01 -0.90 -1.28
N VAL A 38 0.30 -0.75 -2.40
CA VAL A 38 0.40 -1.64 -3.56
C VAL A 38 1.77 -1.52 -4.21
N ALA A 39 2.32 -0.31 -4.38
CA ALA A 39 3.65 -0.12 -4.95
C ALA A 39 4.74 -0.80 -4.09
N LEU A 40 4.69 -0.63 -2.76
CA LEU A 40 5.60 -1.29 -1.85
C LEU A 40 5.42 -2.80 -1.86
N PHE A 41 4.19 -3.29 -2.00
CA PHE A 41 3.92 -4.72 -2.20
C PHE A 41 4.55 -5.28 -3.45
N TRP A 42 4.43 -4.58 -4.57
CA TRP A 42 5.11 -4.95 -5.80
C TRP A 42 6.63 -5.00 -5.66
N VAL A 43 7.22 -4.01 -4.99
CA VAL A 43 8.66 -3.95 -4.72
C VAL A 43 9.08 -5.12 -3.82
N GLN A 44 8.36 -5.36 -2.72
CA GLN A 44 8.64 -6.46 -1.79
C GLN A 44 8.54 -7.81 -2.48
N MET A 45 7.52 -8.03 -3.32
CA MET A 45 7.40 -9.29 -4.07
C MET A 45 8.50 -9.49 -5.11
N LYS A 46 9.02 -8.39 -5.68
CA LYS A 46 10.04 -8.44 -6.72
C LYS A 46 11.46 -8.54 -6.18
N TYR A 47 11.74 -8.04 -4.98
CA TYR A 47 13.10 -7.98 -4.44
C TYR A 47 13.25 -8.62 -3.05
N GLY A 48 12.19 -8.65 -2.24
CA GLY A 48 12.24 -9.17 -0.88
C GLY A 48 11.98 -10.68 -0.74
N LEU A 49 11.29 -11.29 -1.70
CA LEU A 49 11.01 -12.73 -1.69
C LEU A 49 12.07 -13.54 -2.43
N GLN A 50 12.36 -14.75 -1.95
CA GLN A 50 13.20 -15.71 -2.64
C GLN A 50 12.47 -16.28 -3.88
N PRO A 51 13.20 -16.82 -4.87
CA PRO A 51 12.58 -17.26 -6.11
C PRO A 51 11.53 -18.35 -5.93
N LEU A 52 11.72 -19.32 -5.03
CA LEU A 52 10.73 -20.38 -4.80
C LEU A 52 9.52 -19.84 -4.02
N GLU A 53 9.74 -19.01 -2.99
CA GLU A 53 8.67 -18.24 -2.32
C GLU A 53 7.76 -17.55 -3.35
N ARG A 54 8.32 -16.84 -4.34
CA ARG A 54 7.54 -16.16 -5.39
C ARG A 54 6.67 -17.12 -6.20
N THR A 55 7.14 -18.33 -6.50
CA THR A 55 6.32 -19.33 -7.21
C THR A 55 5.16 -19.84 -6.36
N TYR A 56 5.37 -19.97 -5.05
CA TYR A 56 4.35 -20.45 -4.13
C TYR A 56 3.39 -19.39 -3.63
N LEU A 57 3.69 -18.10 -3.83
CA LEU A 57 2.91 -17.01 -3.29
C LEU A 57 1.41 -17.07 -3.62
N LYS A 58 1.07 -17.33 -4.88
CA LYS A 58 -0.33 -17.45 -5.29
C LYS A 58 -1.02 -18.64 -4.60
N GLN A 59 -0.31 -19.76 -4.47
CA GLN A 59 -0.81 -20.96 -3.79
C GLN A 59 -0.96 -20.71 -2.29
N TYR A 60 -0.02 -19.99 -1.69
CA TYR A 60 -0.01 -19.62 -0.28
C TYR A 60 -1.16 -18.67 0.06
N ALA A 61 -1.36 -17.61 -0.74
CA ALA A 61 -2.48 -16.69 -0.57
C ALA A 61 -3.83 -17.42 -0.66
N ARG A 62 -4.00 -18.27 -1.68
CA ARG A 62 -5.20 -19.10 -1.87
C ARG A 62 -5.42 -20.04 -0.69
N CYS A 63 -4.37 -20.72 -0.25
CA CYS A 63 -4.42 -21.67 0.87
C CYS A 63 -4.75 -20.97 2.18
N SER A 64 -4.16 -19.80 2.44
CA SER A 64 -4.42 -18.98 3.63
C SER A 64 -5.89 -18.56 3.71
N LEU A 65 -6.46 -18.10 2.59
CA LEU A 65 -7.87 -17.70 2.52
C LEU A 65 -8.78 -18.92 2.71
N ARG A 66 -8.53 -20.02 1.99
CA ARG A 66 -9.39 -21.21 2.05
C ARG A 66 -9.31 -21.95 3.38
N ALA A 67 -8.13 -22.05 3.99
CA ALA A 67 -7.96 -22.63 5.31
C ALA A 67 -8.70 -21.84 6.39
N SER A 68 -8.82 -20.51 6.21
CA SER A 68 -9.60 -19.64 7.11
C SER A 68 -11.11 -19.83 6.96
N VAL A 69 -11.58 -20.20 5.76
CA VAL A 69 -13.01 -20.39 5.46
C VAL A 69 -13.49 -21.81 5.79
N SER A 70 -12.70 -22.85 5.46
CA SER A 70 -13.11 -24.24 5.68
C SER A 70 -11.93 -25.19 5.88
N LYS A 71 -11.98 -25.95 6.98
CA LYS A 71 -11.00 -27.00 7.31
C LYS A 71 -11.04 -28.20 6.35
N ARG A 72 -12.14 -28.39 5.62
CA ARG A 72 -12.30 -29.48 4.65
C ARG A 72 -11.89 -29.09 3.23
N SER A 73 -11.51 -27.83 3.00
CA SER A 73 -11.14 -27.37 1.67
C SER A 73 -9.90 -28.09 1.16
N GLN A 74 -9.96 -28.49 -0.10
CA GLN A 74 -8.84 -29.09 -0.82
C GLN A 74 -8.56 -28.26 -2.06
N SER A 75 -7.27 -28.07 -2.34
CA SER A 75 -6.80 -27.38 -3.53
C SER A 75 -5.72 -28.21 -4.20
N THR A 76 -5.54 -27.96 -5.50
CA THR A 76 -4.41 -28.52 -6.26
C THR A 76 -3.20 -27.63 -6.03
N TYR A 77 -2.10 -28.24 -5.62
CA TYR A 77 -0.82 -27.61 -5.38
C TYR A 77 0.22 -28.14 -6.36
N ILE A 78 1.09 -27.25 -6.83
CA ILE A 78 2.25 -27.58 -7.64
C ILE A 78 3.45 -27.34 -6.74
N LEU A 79 4.12 -28.41 -6.32
CA LEU A 79 5.24 -28.39 -5.39
C LEU A 79 6.49 -28.94 -6.06
N LEU A 80 7.63 -28.42 -5.65
CA LEU A 80 8.93 -28.87 -6.12
C LEU A 80 9.37 -29.97 -5.15
N VAL A 81 9.60 -31.16 -5.69
CA VAL A 81 9.92 -32.34 -4.89
C VAL A 81 11.17 -33.01 -5.43
N ARG A 82 11.90 -33.66 -4.52
CA ARG A 82 12.90 -34.67 -4.87
C ARG A 82 12.43 -36.04 -4.44
N SER A 83 12.76 -37.06 -5.22
CA SER A 83 12.61 -38.44 -4.77
C SER A 83 13.92 -38.94 -4.16
N ILE A 84 13.81 -39.61 -3.02
CA ILE A 84 14.92 -40.27 -2.33
C ILE A 84 14.52 -41.72 -2.11
N THR A 85 15.40 -42.65 -2.45
CA THR A 85 15.18 -44.06 -2.14
C THR A 85 15.60 -44.30 -0.69
N HIS A 86 14.66 -44.68 0.17
CA HIS A 86 15.01 -44.99 1.56
C HIS A 86 15.91 -46.24 1.62
N PRO A 87 17.01 -46.20 2.41
CA PRO A 87 17.95 -47.32 2.47
C PRO A 87 17.32 -48.59 3.06
N ALA A 88 16.41 -48.45 4.02
CA ALA A 88 15.77 -49.58 4.69
C ALA A 88 14.62 -50.22 3.88
N THR A 89 13.76 -49.41 3.26
CA THR A 89 12.55 -49.91 2.59
C THR A 89 12.70 -50.08 1.09
N LYS A 90 13.79 -49.56 0.49
CA LYS A 90 14.00 -49.45 -0.96
C LYS A 90 12.85 -48.78 -1.72
N LYS A 91 11.95 -48.09 -1.01
CA LYS A 91 10.83 -47.34 -1.59
C LYS A 91 11.26 -45.90 -1.82
N ASP A 92 10.81 -45.34 -2.94
CA ASP A 92 11.00 -43.95 -3.27
C ASP A 92 10.03 -43.09 -2.46
N THR A 93 10.55 -42.13 -1.70
CA THR A 93 9.76 -41.12 -0.99
C THR A 93 9.99 -39.75 -1.57
N PHE A 94 8.92 -38.96 -1.59
CA PHE A 94 8.93 -37.61 -2.12
C PHE A 94 9.14 -36.61 -0.98
N VAL A 95 10.27 -35.92 -1.01
CA VAL A 95 10.60 -34.85 -0.06
C VAL A 95 10.36 -33.52 -0.75
N ARG A 96 9.57 -32.66 -0.11
CA ARG A 96 9.29 -31.30 -0.58
C ARG A 96 10.51 -30.42 -0.34
N LEU A 97 10.84 -29.60 -1.33
CA LEU A 97 12.04 -28.76 -1.27
C LEU A 97 11.73 -27.37 -0.74
N THR A 98 12.75 -26.80 -0.10
CA THR A 98 12.75 -25.42 0.43
C THR A 98 13.76 -24.57 -0.34
N ASP A 99 13.67 -23.23 -0.24
CA ASP A 99 14.64 -22.32 -0.87
C ASP A 99 16.09 -22.56 -0.38
N ALA A 100 16.29 -23.18 0.79
CA ALA A 100 17.61 -23.54 1.28
C ALA A 100 18.29 -24.62 0.43
N GLU A 101 17.52 -25.49 -0.22
CA GLU A 101 18.00 -26.67 -0.95
C GLU A 101 18.11 -26.44 -2.48
N VAL A 102 17.61 -25.30 -2.96
CA VAL A 102 17.37 -25.09 -4.38
C VAL A 102 17.91 -23.73 -4.83
N GLU A 103 18.45 -23.69 -6.05
CA GLU A 103 18.91 -22.46 -6.70
C GLU A 103 18.15 -22.20 -8.00
N PRO A 104 17.84 -20.93 -8.32
CA PRO A 104 17.22 -20.58 -9.59
C PRO A 104 18.22 -20.79 -10.74
N VAL A 105 17.76 -21.36 -11.85
CA VAL A 105 18.58 -21.44 -13.07
C VAL A 105 18.63 -20.06 -13.71
N LEU A 106 19.84 -19.54 -13.90
CA LEU A 106 20.08 -18.23 -14.52
C LEU A 106 20.42 -18.41 -16.00
N ASP A 107 19.89 -17.52 -16.83
CA ASP A 107 20.22 -17.38 -18.24
C ASP A 107 21.59 -16.68 -18.42
N ALA A 108 22.15 -16.68 -19.63
CA ALA A 108 23.40 -16.01 -19.97
C ALA A 108 23.43 -14.51 -19.60
N ARG A 109 22.24 -13.89 -19.47
CA ARG A 109 22.06 -12.49 -19.03
C ARG A 109 21.87 -12.32 -17.52
N GLY A 110 22.06 -13.38 -16.73
CA GLY A 110 21.85 -13.39 -15.28
C GLY A 110 20.38 -13.29 -14.85
N LYS A 111 19.42 -13.51 -15.75
CA LYS A 111 17.98 -13.50 -15.42
C LYS A 111 17.49 -14.92 -15.12
N ILE A 112 16.57 -15.06 -14.16
CA ILE A 112 15.99 -16.37 -13.84
C ILE A 112 15.20 -16.90 -15.04
N VAL A 113 15.54 -18.09 -15.50
CA VAL A 113 14.88 -18.77 -16.60
C VAL A 113 13.45 -19.13 -16.20
N ARG A 114 12.49 -18.82 -17.06
CA ARG A 114 11.07 -19.13 -16.87
C ARG A 114 10.63 -20.17 -17.88
N ASP A 115 10.14 -21.29 -17.37
CA ASP A 115 9.41 -22.28 -18.15
C ASP A 115 7.94 -21.86 -18.26
N PRO A 116 7.37 -21.76 -19.46
CA PRO A 116 5.99 -21.28 -19.67
C PRO A 116 4.92 -22.17 -19.04
N LYS A 117 5.23 -23.45 -18.77
CA LYS A 117 4.29 -24.42 -18.18
C LYS A 117 4.40 -24.53 -16.65
N LEU A 118 5.61 -24.38 -16.10
CA LEU A 118 5.91 -24.72 -14.69
C LEU A 118 6.39 -23.53 -13.86
N GLY A 119 6.67 -22.37 -14.48
CA GLY A 119 7.11 -21.17 -13.78
C GLY A 119 8.63 -21.03 -13.77
N LEU A 120 9.22 -20.66 -12.63
CA LEU A 120 10.68 -20.48 -12.54
C LEU A 120 11.38 -21.84 -12.59
N LYS A 121 12.46 -21.91 -13.35
CA LYS A 121 13.29 -23.12 -13.43
C LYS A 121 14.30 -23.13 -12.29
N PHE A 122 14.45 -24.29 -11.69
CA PHE A 122 15.25 -24.50 -10.50
C PHE A 122 16.24 -25.65 -10.71
N MET A 123 17.31 -25.64 -9.92
CA MET A 123 18.27 -26.72 -9.81
C MET A 123 18.57 -26.99 -8.34
N LEU A 124 18.88 -28.24 -8.00
CA LEU A 124 19.29 -28.62 -6.64
C LEU A 124 20.71 -28.14 -6.37
N LYS A 125 20.97 -27.70 -5.14
CA LYS A 125 22.32 -27.39 -4.69
C LYS A 125 23.20 -28.65 -4.68
N PRO A 126 24.51 -28.51 -4.91
CA PRO A 126 25.43 -29.64 -4.87
C PRO A 126 25.44 -30.29 -3.47
N GLY A 127 25.55 -31.63 -3.42
CA GLY A 127 25.59 -32.40 -2.18
C GLY A 127 24.22 -32.90 -1.68
N ILE A 128 23.11 -32.54 -2.33
CA ILE A 128 21.79 -33.02 -1.95
C ILE A 128 21.44 -34.31 -2.68
N ALA A 129 21.34 -35.42 -1.94
CA ALA A 129 20.97 -36.72 -2.49
C ALA A 129 19.55 -36.69 -3.11
N HIS A 130 19.44 -37.10 -4.38
CA HIS A 130 18.18 -37.21 -5.08
C HIS A 130 18.28 -38.22 -6.22
N LYS A 131 17.16 -38.88 -6.53
CA LYS A 131 17.01 -39.74 -7.71
C LYS A 131 16.37 -38.97 -8.86
N TYR A 132 15.24 -38.32 -8.59
CA TYR A 132 14.56 -37.42 -9.51
C TYR A 132 14.22 -36.10 -8.83
N PHE A 133 14.18 -35.04 -9.63
CA PHE A 133 13.81 -33.69 -9.22
C PHE A 133 12.83 -33.12 -10.24
N TYR A 134 11.61 -32.83 -9.80
CA TYR A 134 10.55 -32.38 -10.69
C TYR A 134 9.43 -31.65 -9.93
N TRP A 135 8.57 -31.00 -10.71
CA TRP A 135 7.35 -30.39 -10.21
C TRP A 135 6.25 -31.44 -10.10
N GLN A 136 5.77 -31.68 -8.89
CA GLN A 136 4.66 -32.57 -8.62
C GLN A 136 3.38 -31.77 -8.41
N MET A 137 2.35 -32.10 -9.18
CA MET A 137 0.99 -31.60 -8.96
C MET A 137 0.22 -32.59 -8.10
N GLY A 138 -0.35 -32.13 -6.98
CA GLY A 138 -1.10 -32.98 -6.05
C GLY A 138 -2.24 -32.23 -5.38
N ARG A 139 -3.32 -32.94 -5.05
CA ARG A 139 -4.39 -32.39 -4.21
C ARG A 139 -4.04 -32.61 -2.74
N THR A 140 -4.17 -31.57 -1.93
CA THR A 140 -3.92 -31.63 -0.49
C THR A 140 -4.94 -30.77 0.24
N ARG A 141 -5.18 -31.08 1.51
CA ARG A 141 -6.04 -30.25 2.36
C ARG A 141 -5.36 -28.92 2.64
N ASP A 142 -6.12 -27.84 2.50
CA ASP A 142 -5.61 -26.47 2.69
C ASP A 142 -5.19 -26.25 4.16
N ALA A 143 -5.85 -26.94 5.10
CA ALA A 143 -5.50 -26.92 6.52
C ALA A 143 -4.12 -27.54 6.84
N GLU A 144 -3.64 -28.47 6.02
CA GLU A 144 -2.32 -29.11 6.18
C GLU A 144 -1.25 -28.36 5.37
N MET A 145 -1.63 -27.85 4.19
CA MET A 145 -0.71 -27.14 3.32
C MET A 145 -0.34 -25.75 3.85
N TYR A 146 -1.30 -25.03 4.46
CA TYR A 146 -1.06 -23.70 5.01
C TYR A 146 0.05 -23.67 6.07
N PRO A 147 0.03 -24.48 7.15
CA PRO A 147 1.08 -24.47 8.15
C PRO A 147 2.42 -24.90 7.55
N TRP A 148 2.44 -25.89 6.64
CA TRP A 148 3.66 -26.32 5.98
C TRP A 148 4.30 -25.19 5.15
N MET A 149 3.52 -24.50 4.30
CA MET A 149 4.03 -23.36 3.53
C MET A 149 4.49 -22.23 4.45
N ARG A 150 3.70 -21.94 5.49
CA ARG A 150 4.02 -20.89 6.46
C ARG A 150 5.37 -21.15 7.13
N THR A 151 5.63 -22.35 7.63
CA THR A 151 6.87 -22.65 8.37
C THR A 151 8.05 -22.97 7.47
N SER A 152 7.83 -23.71 6.38
CA SER A 152 8.93 -24.28 5.57
C SER A 152 9.37 -23.35 4.44
N ILE A 153 8.49 -22.46 3.98
CA ILE A 153 8.77 -21.54 2.86
C ILE A 153 8.85 -20.10 3.37
N TYR A 154 7.87 -19.65 4.16
CA TYR A 154 7.76 -18.24 4.59
C TYR A 154 8.27 -17.94 6.00
N ASP A 155 9.12 -18.79 6.56
CA ASP A 155 9.77 -18.57 7.86
C ASP A 155 8.79 -18.19 9.00
N GLY A 156 7.67 -18.91 9.05
CA GLY A 156 6.62 -18.70 10.05
C GLY A 156 5.73 -17.47 9.85
N LYS A 157 5.97 -16.65 8.82
CA LYS A 157 5.18 -15.43 8.53
C LYS A 157 3.84 -15.81 7.91
N SER A 158 2.74 -15.30 8.50
CA SER A 158 1.42 -15.44 7.89
C SER A 158 1.31 -14.57 6.63
N PHE A 159 0.37 -14.89 5.73
CA PHE A 159 0.14 -14.03 4.56
C PHE A 159 -0.18 -12.58 4.96
N GLY A 160 -1.01 -12.40 5.99
CA GLY A 160 -1.26 -11.08 6.57
C GLY A 160 0.00 -10.43 7.14
N GLY A 161 0.87 -11.20 7.79
CA GLY A 161 2.16 -10.73 8.30
C GLY A 161 3.13 -10.31 7.19
N LEU A 162 3.09 -10.96 6.03
CA LEU A 162 3.84 -10.52 4.84
C LEU A 162 3.34 -9.15 4.38
N CYS A 163 2.02 -8.92 4.34
CA CYS A 163 1.41 -7.67 3.88
C CYS A 163 1.43 -6.53 4.92
N ALA A 164 1.54 -6.85 6.21
CA ALA A 164 1.34 -5.90 7.30
C ALA A 164 2.24 -4.64 7.22
N PRO A 165 3.56 -4.74 6.95
CA PRO A 165 4.42 -3.55 6.88
C PRO A 165 3.96 -2.55 5.82
N MET A 166 3.48 -3.04 4.67
CA MET A 166 3.04 -2.19 3.57
C MET A 166 1.72 -1.49 3.87
N LEU A 167 0.79 -2.22 4.50
CA LEU A 167 -0.47 -1.64 4.97
C LEU A 167 -0.24 -0.61 6.07
N MET A 168 0.75 -0.81 6.95
CA MET A 168 1.15 0.18 7.95
C MET A 168 1.65 1.47 7.30
N VAL A 169 2.55 1.39 6.32
CA VAL A 169 3.04 2.58 5.60
C VAL A 169 1.90 3.32 4.88
N GLY A 170 1.03 2.59 4.17
CA GLY A 170 -0.16 3.18 3.55
C GLY A 170 -1.09 3.85 4.56
N GLY A 171 -1.28 3.24 5.73
CA GLY A 171 -2.05 3.79 6.84
C GLY A 171 -1.44 5.07 7.40
N VAL A 172 -0.12 5.13 7.61
CA VAL A 172 0.58 6.33 8.08
C VAL A 172 0.40 7.49 7.10
N ILE A 173 0.52 7.24 5.79
CA ILE A 173 0.29 8.25 4.74
C ILE A 173 -1.16 8.74 4.76
N PHE A 174 -2.11 7.83 4.90
CA PHE A 174 -3.52 8.16 5.00
C PHE A 174 -3.81 9.09 6.19
N PHE A 175 -3.41 8.70 7.41
CA PHE A 175 -3.70 9.47 8.62
C PHE A 175 -2.95 10.81 8.66
N SER A 176 -1.67 10.82 8.27
CA SER A 176 -0.87 12.06 8.24
C SER A 176 -1.41 13.05 7.21
N GLY A 177 -1.72 12.58 6.00
CA GLY A 177 -2.29 13.41 4.95
C GLY A 177 -3.66 13.97 5.32
N LEU A 178 -4.53 13.15 5.91
CA LEU A 178 -5.83 13.58 6.40
C LEU A 178 -5.68 14.66 7.50
N GLY A 179 -4.80 14.44 8.47
CA GLY A 179 -4.52 15.43 9.52
C GLY A 179 -4.04 16.76 8.97
N VAL A 180 -3.06 16.74 8.06
CA VAL A 180 -2.50 17.96 7.43
C VAL A 180 -3.57 18.71 6.64
N THR A 181 -4.39 18.02 5.85
CA THR A 181 -5.45 18.66 5.05
C THR A 181 -6.55 19.27 5.92
N ILE A 182 -6.97 18.60 6.99
CA ILE A 182 -7.95 19.17 7.94
C ILE A 182 -7.40 20.42 8.63
N ILE A 183 -6.13 20.40 9.06
CA ILE A 183 -5.48 21.57 9.68
C ILE A 183 -5.43 22.73 8.67
N ARG A 184 -5.04 22.46 7.42
CA ARG A 184 -5.00 23.47 6.35
C ARG A 184 -6.38 24.03 6.04
N ASP A 185 -7.41 23.19 5.91
CA ASP A 185 -8.79 23.64 5.65
C ASP A 185 -9.32 24.48 6.81
N ARG A 186 -9.04 24.11 8.07
CA ARG A 186 -9.40 24.95 9.23
C ARG A 186 -8.71 26.31 9.19
N ARG A 187 -7.41 26.36 8.83
CA ARG A 187 -6.67 27.63 8.69
C ARG A 187 -7.26 28.48 7.57
N ALA A 188 -7.56 27.87 6.42
CA ALA A 188 -8.20 28.55 5.29
C ALA A 188 -9.59 29.09 5.68
N ASN A 189 -10.44 28.27 6.29
CA ASN A 189 -11.78 28.69 6.76
C ASN A 189 -11.68 29.86 7.75
N LYS A 190 -10.72 29.86 8.68
CA LYS A 190 -10.48 31.02 9.57
C LYS A 190 -10.09 32.29 8.80
N GLN A 191 -9.28 32.18 7.75
CA GLN A 191 -8.92 33.31 6.91
C GLN A 191 -10.13 33.83 6.11
N TYR A 192 -11.00 32.94 5.62
CA TYR A 192 -12.27 33.30 4.99
C TYR A 192 -13.22 34.01 5.97
N GLU A 193 -13.37 33.51 7.19
CA GLU A 193 -14.20 34.15 8.23
C GLU A 193 -13.69 35.53 8.64
N GLN A 194 -12.37 35.72 8.65
CA GLN A 194 -11.75 37.03 8.86
C GLN A 194 -11.89 37.97 7.65
N GLY A 195 -12.49 37.47 6.56
CA GLY A 195 -12.66 38.18 5.29
C GLY A 195 -11.36 38.39 4.52
N ARG A 196 -10.23 37.78 4.92
CA ARG A 196 -8.92 37.98 4.26
C ARG A 196 -8.90 37.48 2.82
N ALA A 197 -9.67 36.44 2.52
CA ALA A 197 -9.71 35.82 1.19
C ALA A 197 -10.83 36.33 0.26
N ILE A 198 -11.76 37.16 0.77
CA ILE A 198 -12.87 37.77 0.00
C ILE A 198 -12.66 39.29 -0.17
N ARG A 199 -11.66 39.88 0.50
CA ARG A 199 -11.32 41.28 0.31
C ARG A 199 -10.69 41.47 -1.07
N GLY A 200 -11.51 41.87 -2.04
CA GLY A 200 -11.04 42.75 -3.10
C GLY A 200 -10.46 44.05 -2.52
N THR A 201 -10.06 44.98 -3.39
CA THR A 201 -9.54 46.31 -3.03
C THR A 201 -10.38 46.95 -1.91
N ARG A 202 -9.81 47.06 -0.71
CA ARG A 202 -10.39 47.87 0.38
C ARG A 202 -9.77 49.25 0.31
N GLU A 203 -10.60 50.28 0.49
CA GLU A 203 -10.09 51.58 0.96
C GLU A 203 -9.61 51.39 2.41
N LEU A 204 -8.30 51.44 2.58
CA LEU A 204 -7.65 51.48 3.88
C LEU A 204 -7.39 52.94 4.23
N ALA A 205 -7.59 53.31 5.50
CA ALA A 205 -7.06 54.57 5.98
C ALA A 205 -5.53 54.56 5.81
N PRO A 206 -4.87 55.69 5.49
CA PRO A 206 -3.45 55.73 5.10
C PRO A 206 -2.51 55.00 6.07
N GLN A 207 -2.74 55.15 7.38
CA GLN A 207 -1.93 54.50 8.42
C GLN A 207 -2.08 52.98 8.48
N GLN A 208 -3.21 52.44 8.01
CA GLN A 208 -3.45 50.99 7.93
C GLN A 208 -2.88 50.41 6.63
N TYR A 209 -2.79 51.23 5.58
CA TYR A 209 -2.16 50.85 4.32
C TYR A 209 -0.63 50.66 4.48
N GLU A 210 0.07 51.60 5.13
CA GLU A 210 1.52 51.49 5.37
C GLU A 210 1.88 50.21 6.13
N ARG A 211 1.11 49.87 7.18
CA ARG A 211 1.32 48.64 7.97
C ARG A 211 1.06 47.36 7.19
N GLU A 212 0.13 47.37 6.24
CA GLU A 212 -0.14 46.22 5.37
C GLU A 212 0.86 46.14 4.20
N GLN A 213 1.34 47.27 3.68
CA GLN A 213 2.35 47.36 2.63
C GLN A 213 3.72 46.83 3.11
N ASP A 214 4.12 47.15 4.34
CA ASP A 214 5.34 46.61 4.95
C ASP A 214 5.27 45.08 5.17
N ALA A 215 4.07 44.52 5.25
CA ALA A 215 3.83 43.10 5.51
C ALA A 215 3.54 42.26 4.24
N ALA A 216 3.28 42.89 3.10
CA ALA A 216 2.80 42.23 1.89
C ALA A 216 3.83 42.25 0.74
N THR A 217 4.14 41.07 0.19
CA THR A 217 4.99 40.91 -1.02
C THR A 217 4.12 41.05 -2.29
N GLY A 218 3.48 42.19 -2.48
CA GLY A 218 2.55 42.41 -3.61
C GLY A 218 2.48 43.87 -4.08
N LEU A 219 2.27 44.05 -5.39
CA LEU A 219 2.16 45.35 -6.06
C LEU A 219 0.82 46.03 -5.75
N GLY A 220 0.86 47.17 -5.05
CA GLY A 220 -0.29 48.07 -4.90
C GLY A 220 -0.45 48.98 -6.11
N ILE A 221 -1.65 49.05 -6.69
CA ILE A 221 -2.01 50.05 -7.71
C ILE A 221 -2.55 51.27 -6.98
N VAL A 222 -1.87 52.41 -7.12
CA VAL A 222 -2.32 53.69 -6.59
C VAL A 222 -3.45 54.23 -7.48
N VAL A 223 -4.64 54.44 -6.93
CA VAL A 223 -5.76 55.08 -7.62
C VAL A 223 -5.91 56.49 -7.08
N TYR A 224 -5.65 57.50 -7.93
CA TYR A 224 -5.88 58.90 -7.61
C TYR A 224 -7.36 59.24 -7.77
N ASN A 225 -7.95 59.87 -6.76
CA ASN A 225 -9.34 60.33 -6.79
C ASN A 225 -9.43 61.51 -7.78
N SER A 226 -10.40 61.46 -8.70
CA SER A 226 -10.49 62.38 -9.85
C SER A 226 -10.74 63.85 -9.49
N LYS A 227 -10.96 64.16 -8.20
CA LYS A 227 -11.12 65.53 -7.70
C LYS A 227 -9.80 66.30 -7.51
N GLU A 228 -8.65 65.63 -7.48
CA GLU A 228 -7.33 66.29 -7.32
C GLU A 228 -6.63 66.64 -8.64
N ARG A 229 -7.19 66.27 -9.80
CA ARG A 229 -6.61 66.61 -11.12
C ARG A 229 -7.01 67.99 -11.66
N ALA A 230 -7.69 68.80 -10.85
CA ALA A 230 -8.17 70.13 -11.24
C ALA A 230 -7.56 71.26 -10.39
N ALA A 231 -6.31 71.12 -9.96
CA ALA A 231 -5.49 72.19 -9.41
C ALA A 231 -4.15 72.27 -10.16
#